data_AF-A0A328CWU9-F1
#
_entry.id   AF-A0A328CWU9-F1
#
_cell.length_a   1.000
_cell.length_b   1.000
_cell.length_c   1.000
_cell.angle_alpha   90.00
_cell.angle_beta   90.00
_cell.angle_gamma   90.00
#
_symmetry.space_group_name_H-M   'P 1'
#
loop_
_entity.id
_entity.type
_entity.pdbx_description
1 polymer ?
#
loop_
_entity_poly.entity_id
_entity_poly.type
_entity_poly.pdbx_seq_one_letter_code
_entity_poly.pdbx_strand_id
1 'polypeptide(L)'
;MPKMREIQIQAWFLEAMHECLKAQSPLSKELYSAAQTLKSLHTLSLSYDEFFKTSSDDSLLWVEGLLSSFPTLEKFIIRGGKISLKTAQKLLRSPRASPKVEILLL
;
A
#
# COMPACT_ATOMS: atom_id res chain seq x y z
N MET A 1 8.67 -13.94 -19.99
CA MET A 1 9.00 -13.06 -18.83
C MET A 1 8.35 -13.63 -17.59
N PRO A 2 9.07 -13.77 -16.46
CA PRO A 2 8.45 -14.21 -15.22
C PRO A 2 7.40 -13.19 -14.79
N LYS A 3 6.17 -13.65 -14.56
CA LYS A 3 5.09 -12.81 -14.03
C LYS A 3 5.37 -12.62 -12.54
N MET A 4 5.84 -11.44 -12.15
CA MET A 4 6.01 -11.10 -10.74
C MET A 4 4.61 -11.10 -10.09
N ARG A 5 4.41 -11.99 -9.12
CA ARG A 5 3.11 -12.21 -8.43
C ARG A 5 3.10 -11.69 -7.01
N GLU A 6 4.26 -11.46 -6.43
CA GLU A 6 4.41 -11.06 -5.03
C GLU A 6 5.49 -9.99 -4.92
N ILE A 7 5.21 -8.95 -4.12
CA ILE A 7 6.16 -7.88 -3.80
C ILE A 7 6.10 -7.61 -2.30
N GLN A 8 7.28 -7.42 -1.71
CA GLN A 8 7.44 -6.90 -0.36
C GLN A 8 8.07 -5.51 -0.43
N ILE A 9 7.40 -4.52 0.17
CA ILE A 9 7.87 -3.15 0.31
C ILE A 9 8.20 -2.92 1.78
N GLN A 10 9.46 -2.63 2.07
CA GLN A 10 9.89 -2.19 3.39
C GLN A 10 9.87 -0.66 3.42
N ALA A 11 8.99 -0.10 4.23
CA ALA A 11 8.71 1.32 4.26
C ALA A 11 9.53 2.03 5.33
N TRP A 12 10.83 2.21 5.04
CA TRP A 12 11.69 3.15 5.79
C TRP A 12 11.51 4.60 5.29
N PHE A 13 10.64 4.81 4.29
CA PHE A 13 10.61 5.97 3.41
C PHE A 13 9.25 6.70 3.34
N LEU A 14 8.36 6.50 4.33
CA LEU A 14 7.00 7.05 4.24
C LEU A 14 6.90 8.56 4.50
N GLU A 15 7.84 9.18 5.23
CA GLU A 15 7.92 10.65 5.33
C GLU A 15 8.27 11.30 3.98
N ALA A 16 9.12 10.67 3.17
CA ALA A 16 9.40 11.13 1.80
C ALA A 16 8.23 10.90 0.83
N MET A 17 7.30 9.99 1.17
CA MET A 17 6.21 9.59 0.29
C MET A 17 4.96 10.49 0.36
N HIS A 18 4.80 11.26 1.45
CA HIS A 18 3.78 12.32 1.56
C HIS A 18 3.97 13.40 0.47
N GLU A 19 5.20 13.88 0.32
CA GLU A 19 5.59 14.76 -0.79
C GLU A 19 5.43 14.04 -2.13
N CYS A 20 5.54 12.71 -2.14
CA CYS A 20 5.47 11.94 -3.37
C CYS A 20 4.07 11.82 -3.98
N LEU A 21 2.98 11.82 -3.21
CA LEU A 21 1.62 11.71 -3.78
C LEU A 21 0.97 13.06 -4.04
N LYS A 22 1.30 14.10 -3.26
CA LYS A 22 0.80 15.47 -3.50
C LYS A 22 1.54 16.16 -4.64
N ALA A 23 2.83 15.88 -4.81
CA ALA A 23 3.58 16.32 -5.97
C ALA A 23 3.70 15.16 -6.96
N GLN A 24 3.84 15.47 -8.24
CA GLN A 24 4.13 14.50 -9.31
C GLN A 24 5.53 13.88 -9.19
N SER A 25 5.86 13.33 -8.03
CA SER A 25 7.18 12.88 -7.69
C SER A 25 7.61 11.70 -8.56
N PRO A 26 8.92 11.53 -8.78
CA PRO A 26 9.46 10.37 -9.47
C PRO A 26 8.98 9.05 -8.87
N LEU A 27 8.94 8.94 -7.54
CA LEU A 27 8.58 7.70 -6.85
C LEU A 27 7.10 7.33 -6.98
N SER A 28 6.18 8.31 -6.97
CA SER A 28 4.76 8.03 -7.25
C SER A 28 4.53 7.60 -8.69
N LYS A 29 5.21 8.25 -9.64
CA LYS A 29 5.17 7.86 -11.05
C LYS A 29 5.76 6.47 -11.26
N GLU A 30 6.84 6.14 -10.56
CA GLU A 30 7.43 4.80 -10.58
C GLU A 30 6.53 3.75 -9.96
N LEU A 31 5.92 4.01 -8.79
CA LEU A 31 4.97 3.09 -8.17
C LEU A 31 3.72 2.88 -9.03
N TYR A 32 3.17 3.96 -9.61
CA TYR A 32 2.04 3.87 -10.50
C TYR A 32 2.41 3.13 -11.80
N SER A 33 3.57 3.43 -12.39
CA SER A 33 4.10 2.74 -13.57
C SER A 33 4.38 1.25 -13.28
N ALA A 34 4.92 0.95 -12.10
CA ALA A 34 5.10 -0.40 -11.61
C ALA A 34 3.73 -1.09 -11.46
N ALA A 35 2.72 -0.42 -10.90
CA ALA A 35 1.37 -0.98 -10.81
C ALA A 35 0.75 -1.27 -12.18
N GLN A 36 0.96 -0.39 -13.17
CA GLN A 36 0.49 -0.59 -14.54
C GLN A 36 1.20 -1.75 -15.25
N THR A 37 2.45 -2.05 -14.89
CA THR A 37 3.24 -3.15 -15.46
C THR A 37 3.04 -4.48 -14.72
N LEU A 38 2.78 -4.42 -13.41
CA LEU A 38 2.58 -5.56 -12.53
C LEU A 38 1.11 -6.01 -12.50
N LYS A 39 0.50 -6.17 -13.67
CA LYS A 39 -0.90 -6.63 -13.79
C LYS A 39 -1.15 -8.04 -13.24
N SER A 40 -0.11 -8.77 -12.87
CA SER A 40 -0.18 -10.09 -12.25
C SER A 40 0.13 -10.09 -10.76
N LEU A 41 0.21 -8.92 -10.11
CA LEU A 41 0.51 -8.85 -8.69
C LEU A 41 -0.69 -9.33 -7.87
N HIS A 42 -0.54 -10.46 -7.19
CA HIS A 42 -1.57 -11.04 -6.32
C HIS A 42 -1.32 -10.73 -4.85
N THR A 43 -0.06 -10.59 -4.43
CA THR A 43 0.30 -10.31 -3.03
C THR A 43 1.18 -9.07 -2.94
N LEU A 44 0.80 -8.13 -2.07
CA LEU A 44 1.61 -6.98 -1.72
C LEU A 44 1.76 -6.93 -0.20
N SER A 45 3.00 -7.01 0.28
CA SER A 45 3.31 -6.91 1.71
C SER A 45 4.00 -5.58 1.99
N LEU A 46 3.38 -4.74 2.79
CA LEU A 46 3.97 -3.56 3.40
C LEU A 46 4.54 -3.93 4.76
N SER A 47 5.80 -3.60 5.03
CA SER A 47 6.37 -3.66 6.39
C SER A 47 6.78 -2.26 6.80
N TYR A 48 6.41 -1.82 8.01
CA TYR A 48 6.78 -0.50 8.53
C TYR A 48 7.34 -0.59 9.96
N ASP A 49 8.20 0.37 10.32
CA ASP A 49 8.79 0.46 11.65
C ASP A 49 7.94 1.37 12.57
N GLU A 50 8.18 1.38 13.89
CA GLU A 50 7.39 2.16 14.87
C GLU A 50 7.23 3.66 14.55
N PHE A 51 8.10 4.21 13.69
CA PHE A 51 8.01 5.57 13.16
C PHE A 51 6.80 5.81 12.24
N PHE A 52 6.14 4.76 11.77
CA PHE A 52 4.94 4.89 10.98
C PHE A 52 3.75 5.24 11.88
N LYS A 53 3.47 6.53 11.99
CA LYS A 53 2.19 7.02 12.52
C LYS A 53 1.08 6.73 11.50
N THR A 54 0.63 5.47 11.49
CA THR A 54 -0.58 5.01 10.78
C THR A 54 -1.84 5.82 11.14
N SER A 55 -1.77 6.67 12.16
CA SER A 55 -2.83 7.58 12.58
C SER A 55 -2.91 8.89 11.78
N SER A 56 -1.94 9.21 10.91
CA SER A 56 -2.07 10.36 10.01
C SER A 56 -3.01 10.01 8.84
N ASP A 57 -3.91 10.93 8.48
CA ASP A 57 -4.80 10.74 7.33
C ASP A 57 -4.00 10.54 6.02
N ASP A 58 -2.77 11.04 5.95
CA ASP A 58 -1.87 10.86 4.81
C ASP A 58 -1.41 9.41 4.62
N SER A 59 -1.18 8.68 5.72
CA SER A 59 -0.80 7.26 5.67
C SER A 59 -1.91 6.38 5.08
N LEU A 60 -3.16 6.77 5.32
CA LEU A 60 -4.33 6.07 4.82
C LEU A 60 -4.55 6.31 3.32
N LEU A 61 -4.39 7.55 2.86
CA LEU A 61 -4.47 7.90 1.43
C LEU A 61 -3.44 7.11 0.61
N TRP A 62 -2.27 6.83 1.18
CA TRP A 62 -1.26 6.03 0.51
C TRP A 62 -1.69 4.57 0.31
N VAL A 63 -2.24 3.95 1.37
CA VAL A 63 -2.79 2.58 1.27
C VAL A 63 -3.94 2.53 0.27
N GLU A 64 -4.81 3.54 0.25
CA GLU A 64 -5.89 3.65 -0.73
C GLU A 64 -5.36 3.72 -2.16
N GLY A 65 -4.30 4.51 -2.40
CA GLY A 65 -3.63 4.60 -3.69
C GLY A 65 -3.09 3.26 -4.17
N LEU A 66 -2.44 2.49 -3.29
CA LEU A 66 -1.98 1.14 -3.61
C LEU A 66 -3.15 0.20 -3.92
N LEU A 67 -4.13 0.10 -3.03
CA LEU A 67 -5.28 -0.80 -3.21
C LEU A 67 -6.08 -0.48 -4.49
N SER A 68 -6.11 0.78 -4.89
CA SER A 68 -6.78 1.24 -6.12
C SER A 68 -5.94 1.03 -7.39
N SER A 69 -4.63 0.77 -7.27
CA SER A 69 -3.75 0.64 -8.43
C SER A 69 -3.57 -0.80 -8.93
N PHE A 70 -3.89 -1.81 -8.11
CA PHE A 70 -3.67 -3.23 -8.45
C PHE A 70 -5.00 -4.02 -8.56
N PRO A 71 -5.58 -4.17 -9.76
CA PRO A 71 -6.86 -4.84 -9.97
C PRO A 71 -6.82 -6.36 -9.83
N THR A 72 -5.64 -6.97 -9.75
CA THR A 72 -5.44 -8.42 -9.58
C THR A 72 -4.95 -8.79 -8.19
N LEU A 73 -4.82 -7.80 -7.31
CA LEU A 73 -4.41 -8.03 -5.93
C LEU A 73 -5.45 -8.91 -5.22
N GLU A 74 -4.96 -9.90 -4.48
CA GLU A 74 -5.75 -10.83 -3.68
C GLU A 74 -5.40 -10.71 -2.20
N LYS A 75 -4.14 -10.36 -1.89
CA LYS A 75 -3.67 -10.20 -0.51
C LYS A 75 -2.88 -8.91 -0.35
N PHE A 76 -3.28 -8.09 0.62
CA PHE A 76 -2.54 -6.93 1.07
C PHE A 76 -2.16 -7.13 2.54
N ILE A 77 -0.87 -7.28 2.81
CA ILE A 77 -0.36 -7.58 4.14
C ILE A 77 0.31 -6.32 4.67
N ILE A 78 -0.12 -5.86 5.83
CA ILE A 78 0.50 -4.74 6.53
C ILE A 78 1.15 -5.32 7.78
N ARG A 79 2.49 -5.27 7.84
CA ARG A 79 3.30 -5.80 8.95
C ARG A 79 3.94 -4.66 9.73
N GLY A 80 3.90 -4.75 11.05
CA GLY A 80 4.67 -3.88 11.95
C GLY A 80 3.83 -2.99 12.85
N GLY A 81 4.45 -2.49 13.93
CA GLY A 81 3.90 -1.56 14.92
C GLY A 81 2.51 -1.88 15.50
N LYS A 82 2.02 -1.01 16.39
CA LYS A 82 0.62 -1.09 16.87
C LYS A 82 -0.29 -0.23 16.00
N ILE A 83 -1.27 -0.85 15.33
CA ILE A 83 -2.33 -0.14 14.61
C ILE A 83 -3.49 0.14 15.56
N SER A 84 -3.94 1.40 15.62
CA SER A 84 -5.14 1.73 16.40
C SER A 84 -6.39 1.09 15.78
N LEU A 85 -7.38 0.71 16.60
CA LEU A 85 -8.64 0.14 16.08
C LEU A 85 -9.32 1.07 15.06
N LYS A 86 -9.29 2.38 15.30
CA LYS A 86 -9.83 3.40 14.39
C LYS A 86 -9.14 3.36 13.03
N THR A 87 -7.81 3.27 13.02
CA THR A 87 -7.02 3.18 11.79
C THR A 87 -7.31 1.87 11.05
N ALA A 88 -7.33 0.73 11.77
CA ALA A 88 -7.65 -0.57 11.18
C ALA A 88 -9.02 -0.56 10.50
N GLN A 89 -10.04 0.02 11.15
CA GLN A 89 -11.38 0.16 10.57
C GLN A 89 -11.39 1.02 9.30
N LYS A 90 -10.61 2.11 9.25
CA LYS A 90 -10.48 2.93 8.03
C LYS A 90 -9.82 2.14 6.90
N LEU A 91 -8.71 1.46 7.17
CA LEU A 91 -7.99 0.61 6.19
C LEU A 91 -8.89 -0.49 5.61
N LEU A 92 -9.67 -1.15 6.46
CA LEU A 92 -10.62 -2.19 6.02
C LEU A 92 -11.75 -1.62 5.16
N ARG A 93 -12.02 -0.31 5.19
CA ARG A 93 -13.03 0.36 4.37
C ARG A 93 -12.44 1.08 3.16
N SER A 94 -11.13 1.11 3.01
CA SER A 94 -10.44 1.77 1.90
C SER A 94 -10.91 1.21 0.55
N PRO A 95 -11.16 2.08 -0.45
CA PRO A 95 -11.48 1.66 -1.81
C PRO A 95 -10.42 0.72 -2.39
N ARG A 96 -10.85 -0.25 -3.19
CA ARG A 96 -9.98 -1.28 -3.77
C ARG A 96 -10.35 -1.49 -5.22
N ALA A 97 -9.36 -1.62 -6.09
CA ALA A 97 -9.58 -2.00 -7.49
C ALA A 97 -10.02 -3.47 -7.61
N SER A 98 -9.53 -4.34 -6.72
CA SER A 98 -9.95 -5.73 -6.64
C SER A 98 -10.88 -5.94 -5.44
N PRO A 99 -12.11 -6.46 -5.67
CA PRO A 99 -13.06 -6.76 -4.59
C PRO A 99 -12.64 -7.99 -3.77
N LYS A 100 -11.65 -8.75 -4.25
CA LYS A 100 -11.17 -9.99 -3.60
C LYS A 100 -10.02 -9.76 -2.63
N VAL A 101 -9.48 -8.53 -2.57
CA VAL A 101 -8.33 -8.24 -1.69
C VAL A 101 -8.71 -8.51 -0.25
N GLU A 102 -7.99 -9.44 0.36
CA GLU A 102 -7.94 -9.62 1.80
C GLU A 102 -6.86 -8.70 2.39
N ILE A 103 -7.23 -7.90 3.40
CA ILE A 103 -6.28 -7.04 4.12
C ILE A 103 -5.92 -7.72 5.43
N LEU A 104 -4.65 -8.06 5.60
CA LEU A 104 -4.10 -8.68 6.80
C LEU A 104 -3.25 -7.67 7.56
N LEU A 105 -3.59 -7.43 8.83
CA LEU A 105 -2.84 -6.55 9.74
C LEU A 105 -2.08 -7.45 10.72
N LEU A 106 -0.75 -7.49 10.63
CA LEU A 106 0.13 -8.44 11.33
C LEU A 106 1.22 -7.75 12.16
#